data_AF-A0A1F4Q858-F1
#
_entry.id   AF-A0A1F4Q858-F1
#
_cell.length_a   1.000
_cell.length_b   1.000
_cell.length_c   1.000
_cell.angle_alpha   90.00
_cell.angle_beta   90.00
_cell.angle_gamma   90.00
#
_symmetry.space_group_name_H-M   'P 1'
#
loop_
_entity.id
_entity.type
_entity.pdbx_description
1 polymer ?
#
loop_
_entity_poly.entity_id
_entity_poly.type
_entity_poly.pdbx_seq_one_letter_code
_entity_poly.pdbx_strand_id
1 'polypeptide(L)'
;MKKLVLVLVVAAMVLAVGMPAYAFKCPSLIKQANDQIAKMDQNSNKAKKAKALVEEADKLHKAGNHGDSVKKAEEALAALQ
;
A
#
# COMPACT_ATOMS: atom_id res chain seq x y z
N MET A 1 -1.95 -42.97 3.60
CA MET A 1 -1.00 -41.98 4.19
C MET A 1 -0.29 -41.13 3.14
N LYS A 2 0.45 -41.72 2.17
CA LYS A 2 1.20 -40.96 1.14
C LYS A 2 0.33 -39.96 0.32
N LYS A 3 -0.91 -40.34 -0.02
CA LYS A 3 -1.85 -39.46 -0.74
C LYS A 3 -2.37 -38.27 0.08
N LEU A 4 -2.53 -38.45 1.41
CA LEU A 4 -2.94 -37.38 2.32
C LEU A 4 -1.81 -36.36 2.52
N VAL A 5 -0.58 -36.83 2.64
CA VAL A 5 0.61 -35.97 2.72
C VAL A 5 0.76 -35.13 1.44
N LEU A 6 0.51 -35.71 0.27
CA LEU A 6 0.64 -35.02 -1.03
C LEU A 6 -0.42 -33.93 -1.22
N VAL A 7 -1.65 -34.15 -0.76
CA VAL A 7 -2.73 -33.15 -0.80
C VAL A 7 -2.44 -31.99 0.14
N LEU A 8 -1.91 -32.26 1.33
CA LEU A 8 -1.54 -31.21 2.31
C LEU A 8 -0.39 -30.34 1.80
N VAL A 9 0.60 -30.92 1.13
CA VAL A 9 1.75 -30.18 0.55
C VAL A 9 1.30 -29.27 -0.60
N VAL A 10 0.41 -29.74 -1.47
CA VAL A 10 -0.11 -28.93 -2.59
C VAL A 10 -1.00 -27.79 -2.09
N ALA A 11 -1.84 -28.03 -1.07
CA ALA A 11 -2.66 -26.99 -0.46
C ALA A 11 -1.82 -25.89 0.22
N ALA A 12 -0.72 -26.27 0.88
CA ALA A 12 0.21 -25.32 1.50
C ALA A 12 0.94 -24.44 0.45
N MET A 13 1.29 -25.00 -0.71
CA MET A 13 1.93 -24.25 -1.81
C MET A 13 1.00 -23.22 -2.46
N VAL A 14 -0.30 -23.52 -2.58
CA VAL A 14 -1.28 -22.59 -3.17
C VAL A 14 -1.52 -21.36 -2.28
N LEU A 15 -1.44 -21.52 -0.95
CA LEU A 15 -1.55 -20.40 -0.01
C LEU A 15 -0.29 -19.50 0.00
N ALA A 16 0.87 -20.03 -0.39
CA ALA A 16 2.14 -19.30 -0.38
C ALA A 16 2.31 -18.35 -1.58
N VAL A 17 1.60 -18.54 -2.69
CA VAL A 17 1.80 -17.78 -3.94
C VAL A 17 0.96 -16.49 -4.06
N GLY A 18 -0.03 -16.27 -3.18
CA GLY A 18 -0.95 -15.13 -3.28
C GLY A 18 -0.54 -13.84 -2.54
N MET A 19 0.47 -13.92 -1.65
CA MET A 19 0.82 -12.82 -0.73
C MET A 19 1.81 -11.75 -1.23
N PRO A 20 2.78 -12.01 -2.13
CA PRO A 20 3.83 -11.04 -2.41
C PRO A 20 3.32 -9.73 -3.05
N ALA A 21 2.31 -9.80 -3.91
CA ALA A 21 1.85 -8.64 -4.68
C ALA A 21 1.12 -7.58 -3.83
N TYR A 22 0.45 -7.99 -2.74
CA TYR A 22 -0.26 -7.06 -1.86
C TYR A 22 0.62 -6.46 -0.77
N ALA A 23 1.69 -7.16 -0.35
CA ALA A 23 2.58 -6.70 0.72
C ALA A 23 3.28 -5.37 0.42
N PHE A 24 3.51 -5.05 -0.87
CA PHE A 24 4.27 -3.86 -1.27
C PHE A 24 3.43 -2.71 -1.81
N LYS A 25 2.09 -2.83 -1.84
CA LYS A 25 1.23 -1.78 -2.43
C LYS A 25 1.23 -0.49 -1.62
N CYS A 26 0.98 -0.54 -0.30
CA CYS A 26 0.96 0.68 0.53
C CYS A 26 2.32 1.41 0.52
N PRO A 27 3.47 0.74 0.77
CA PRO A 27 4.77 1.41 0.75
C PRO A 27 5.10 2.04 -0.60
N SER A 28 4.75 1.38 -1.71
CA SER A 28 4.97 1.91 -3.06
C SER A 28 4.15 3.17 -3.34
N LEU A 29 2.85 3.16 -3.01
CA LEU A 29 1.97 4.32 -3.25
C LEU A 29 2.35 5.51 -2.37
N ILE A 30 2.65 5.27 -1.09
CA ILE A 30 3.14 6.30 -0.16
C ILE A 30 4.43 6.93 -0.70
N LYS A 31 5.38 6.11 -1.17
CA LYS A 31 6.60 6.62 -1.78
C LYS A 31 6.32 7.45 -3.03
N GLN A 32 5.47 6.95 -3.93
CA GLN A 32 5.13 7.65 -5.17
C GLN A 32 4.50 9.03 -4.90
N ALA A 33 3.61 9.12 -3.91
CA ALA A 33 3.00 10.38 -3.50
C ALA A 33 4.06 11.34 -2.92
N ASN A 34 4.93 10.86 -2.02
CA ASN A 34 6.03 11.66 -1.47
C ASN A 34 6.99 12.18 -2.56
N ASP A 35 7.37 11.32 -3.50
CA ASP A 35 8.26 11.69 -4.61
C ASP A 35 7.63 12.78 -5.51
N GLN A 36 6.31 12.76 -5.70
CA GLN A 36 5.58 13.79 -6.45
C GLN A 36 5.43 15.08 -5.65
N ILE A 37 5.06 14.99 -4.37
CA ILE A 37 4.99 16.15 -3.46
C ILE A 37 6.32 16.88 -3.45
N ALA A 38 7.45 16.18 -3.36
CA ALA A 38 8.79 16.78 -3.33
C ALA A 38 9.15 17.59 -4.59
N LYS A 39 8.47 17.35 -5.72
CA LYS A 39 8.67 18.08 -6.98
C LYS A 39 7.73 19.28 -7.12
N MET A 40 6.77 19.47 -6.21
CA MET A 40 5.80 20.57 -6.24
C MET A 40 6.23 21.75 -5.36
N ASP A 41 5.59 22.90 -5.58
CA ASP A 41 5.60 23.97 -4.60
C ASP A 41 4.95 23.51 -3.28
N GLN A 42 5.75 23.47 -2.22
CA GLN A 42 5.35 23.03 -0.88
C GLN A 42 4.31 23.95 -0.24
N ASN A 43 4.18 25.20 -0.72
CA ASN A 43 3.17 26.12 -0.24
C ASN A 43 1.81 25.93 -0.92
N SER A 44 1.75 25.19 -2.03
CA SER A 44 0.52 24.95 -2.77
C SER A 44 -0.49 24.15 -1.94
N ASN A 45 -1.77 24.45 -2.14
CA ASN A 45 -2.87 23.73 -1.48
C ASN A 45 -2.88 22.23 -1.86
N LYS A 46 -2.48 21.90 -3.10
CA LYS A 46 -2.36 20.51 -3.57
C LYS A 46 -1.29 19.74 -2.79
N ALA A 47 -0.07 20.29 -2.66
CA ALA A 47 1.01 19.65 -1.92
C ALA A 47 0.66 19.47 -0.43
N LYS A 48 0.06 20.48 0.19
CA LYS A 48 -0.40 20.40 1.60
C LYS A 48 -1.46 19.32 1.80
N LYS A 49 -2.47 19.27 0.93
CA LYS A 49 -3.54 18.25 0.99
C LYS A 49 -2.97 16.85 0.80
N ALA A 50 -2.14 16.65 -0.22
CA ALA A 50 -1.53 15.36 -0.49
C ALA A 50 -0.63 14.90 0.67
N LYS A 51 0.15 15.79 1.28
CA LYS A 51 0.99 15.47 2.45
C LYS A 51 0.15 14.96 3.63
N ALA A 52 -0.96 15.62 3.94
CA ALA A 52 -1.85 15.17 5.01
C ALA A 52 -2.44 13.77 4.74
N LEU A 53 -2.83 13.50 3.49
CA LEU A 53 -3.34 12.18 3.08
C LEU A 53 -2.26 11.09 3.15
N VAL A 54 -1.02 11.41 2.79
CA VAL A 54 0.13 10.48 2.93
C VAL A 54 0.41 10.17 4.40
N GLU A 55 0.37 11.17 5.29
CA GLU A 55 0.53 10.95 6.74
C GLU A 55 -0.57 10.05 7.30
N GLU A 56 -1.82 10.21 6.85
CA GLU A 56 -2.93 9.32 7.21
C GLU A 56 -2.71 7.89 6.67
N ALA A 57 -2.28 7.76 5.41
CA ALA A 57 -1.97 6.47 4.80
C ALA A 57 -0.86 5.71 5.55
N ASP A 58 0.19 6.40 5.98
CA ASP A 58 1.29 5.80 6.76
C ASP A 58 0.84 5.37 8.17
N LYS A 59 0.02 6.17 8.84
CA LYS A 59 -0.59 5.79 10.13
C LYS A 59 -1.44 4.52 9.99
N LEU A 60 -2.28 4.46 8.96
CA LEU A 60 -3.12 3.28 8.68
C LEU A 60 -2.27 2.05 8.33
N HIS A 61 -1.20 2.23 7.57
CA HIS A 61 -0.25 1.14 7.25
C HIS A 61 0.38 0.57 8.52
N LYS A 62 0.91 1.44 9.40
CA LYS A 62 1.52 1.06 10.68
C LYS A 62 0.53 0.39 11.63
N ALA A 63 -0.76 0.74 11.54
CA ALA A 63 -1.83 0.11 12.30
C ALA A 63 -2.33 -1.23 11.70
N GLY A 64 -1.77 -1.68 10.58
CA GLY A 64 -2.21 -2.90 9.87
C GLY A 64 -3.50 -2.74 9.05
N ASN A 65 -4.07 -1.54 8.99
CA ASN A 65 -5.25 -1.24 8.19
C ASN A 65 -4.85 -0.96 6.73
N HIS A 66 -4.46 -2.02 6.03
CA HIS A 66 -3.90 -1.92 4.68
C HIS A 66 -4.91 -1.43 3.63
N GLY A 67 -6.19 -1.79 3.77
CA GLY A 67 -7.24 -1.34 2.85
C GLY A 67 -7.40 0.17 2.85
N ASP A 68 -7.56 0.75 4.04
CA ASP A 68 -7.70 2.20 4.18
C ASP A 68 -6.39 2.94 3.85
N SER A 69 -5.23 2.35 4.18
CA SER A 69 -3.93 2.91 3.81
C SER A 69 -3.77 3.06 2.30
N VAL A 70 -4.13 2.03 1.51
CA VAL A 70 -4.11 2.10 0.05
C VAL A 70 -5.02 3.21 -0.46
N LYS A 71 -6.26 3.27 0.05
CA LYS A 71 -7.24 4.28 -0.35
C LYS A 71 -6.72 5.69 -0.11
N LYS A 72 -6.13 5.95 1.06
CA LYS A 72 -5.56 7.27 1.38
C LYS A 72 -4.35 7.63 0.54
N ALA A 73 -3.50 6.66 0.22
CA ALA A 73 -2.37 6.89 -0.68
C ALA A 73 -2.82 7.19 -2.13
N GLU A 74 -3.88 6.53 -2.62
CA GLU A 74 -4.49 6.81 -3.92
C GLU A 74 -5.17 8.19 -3.95
N GLU A 75 -5.89 8.57 -2.88
CA GLU A 75 -6.45 9.93 -2.72
C GLU A 75 -5.35 11.00 -2.72
N ALA A 76 -4.20 10.73 -2.10
CA ALA A 76 -3.05 11.63 -2.13
C ALA A 76 -2.53 11.83 -3.56
N LEU A 77 -2.36 10.74 -4.32
CA LEU A 77 -1.94 10.79 -5.73
C LEU A 77 -2.95 11.55 -6.60
N ALA A 78 -4.24 11.36 -6.38
CA ALA A 78 -5.28 12.08 -7.11
C ALA A 78 -5.27 13.59 -6.80
N ALA A 79 -4.95 13.98 -5.56
CA ALA A 79 -4.85 15.39 -5.17
C ALA A 79 -3.64 16.13 -5.81
N LEU A 80 -2.68 15.38 -6.36
CA LEU A 80 -1.47 15.92 -7.01
C LEU A 80 -1.66 16.17 -8.51
N GLN A 81 -2.72 15.62 -9.11
CA GLN A 81 -3.12 15.90 -10.50
C GLN A 81 -3.84 17.27 -10.57
#